data_AF-A0AAU4MFV0-F1
#
_entry.id   AF-A0AAU4MFV0-F1
#
_cell.length_a   1.000
_cell.length_b   1.000
_cell.length_c   1.000
_cell.angle_alpha   90.00
_cell.angle_beta   90.00
_cell.angle_gamma   90.00
#
_symmetry.space_group_name_H-M   'P 1'
#
loop_
_entity.id
_entity.type
_entity.pdbx_description
1 polymer ?
#
loop_
_entity_poly.entity_id
_entity_poly.type
_entity_poly.pdbx_seq_one_letter_code
_entity_poly.pdbx_strand_id
1 'polypeptide(L)'
;MSTGTDPLAPLAELPGVPEAVAEVRKSVDRLYGHRVMRRRAGEVTSEAALRGARASAALDGADWPLEEVRRRTDFGADAQSRTVGAALRVSAEAGQLLSVWRHSPLQVLARLHLLAAGDGADSAGRPRQAGESAEALFPLELAAVESLRAKDSDEGSGEEEAGRAPSDPPADLPVAPGAEEVAARLDQLSQLLVARTDGPGGGAPALVVAAVVHGELLALRPFASHNGVIARAAQRIVLIAEGLDPKAICPAEVGFAELGTDAYRRALNGYLAGTPDGLAAWIAHCGYALRLGSRESTAVCEAMQRGMV
;
A
#
# COMPACT_ATOMS: atom_id res chain seq x y z
N MET A 1 32.80 2.40 -5.10
CA MET A 1 31.86 1.83 -6.07
C MET A 1 31.36 0.52 -5.48
N SER A 2 30.22 0.55 -4.79
CA SER A 2 29.63 -0.70 -4.27
C SER A 2 28.96 -1.41 -5.43
N THR A 3 29.63 -2.41 -6.01
CA THR A 3 29.04 -3.39 -6.93
C THR A 3 28.20 -4.40 -6.13
N GLY A 4 27.38 -3.89 -5.21
CA GLY A 4 26.59 -4.70 -4.30
C GLY A 4 25.36 -5.21 -5.03
N THR A 5 25.23 -6.53 -5.10
CA THR A 5 23.96 -7.21 -5.38
C THR A 5 22.84 -6.54 -4.60
N ASP A 6 21.72 -6.28 -5.27
CA ASP A 6 20.55 -5.68 -4.64
C ASP A 6 20.15 -6.44 -3.36
N PRO A 7 20.17 -5.79 -2.18
CA PRO A 7 19.95 -6.45 -0.90
C PRO A 7 18.54 -7.04 -0.76
N LEU A 8 17.59 -6.60 -1.59
CA LEU A 8 16.23 -7.14 -1.61
C LEU A 8 16.08 -8.37 -2.51
N ALA A 9 17.07 -8.68 -3.36
CA ALA A 9 16.99 -9.80 -4.30
C ALA A 9 16.68 -11.16 -3.63
N PRO A 10 17.26 -11.51 -2.46
CA PRO A 10 16.94 -12.77 -1.79
C PRO A 10 15.47 -12.94 -1.41
N LEU A 11 14.73 -11.84 -1.18
CA LEU A 11 13.31 -11.90 -0.85
C LEU A 11 12.46 -12.37 -2.03
N ALA A 12 12.94 -12.20 -3.27
CA ALA A 12 12.24 -12.65 -4.47
C ALA A 12 12.21 -14.18 -4.60
N GLU A 13 13.13 -14.87 -3.93
CA GLU A 13 13.30 -16.34 -3.99
C GLU A 13 12.61 -17.05 -2.83
N LEU A 14 11.96 -16.31 -1.92
CA LEU A 14 11.21 -16.91 -0.82
C LEU A 14 10.03 -17.74 -1.36
N PRO A 15 9.66 -18.87 -0.71
CA PRO A 15 8.55 -19.70 -1.14
C PRO A 15 7.26 -18.90 -1.38
N GLY A 16 6.62 -19.08 -2.54
CA GLY A 16 5.37 -18.41 -2.91
C GLY A 16 5.54 -16.98 -3.46
N VAL A 17 6.71 -16.35 -3.28
CA VAL A 17 6.97 -14.99 -3.79
C VAL A 17 7.07 -14.96 -5.32
N PRO A 18 7.80 -15.87 -6.00
CA PRO A 18 7.83 -15.92 -7.46
C PRO A 18 6.43 -16.03 -8.09
N GLU A 19 5.57 -16.86 -7.51
CA GLU A 19 4.19 -17.06 -7.93
C GLU A 19 3.38 -15.77 -7.74
N ALA A 20 3.44 -15.16 -6.55
CA ALA A 20 2.76 -13.90 -6.27
C ALA A 20 3.18 -12.78 -7.23
N VAL A 21 4.48 -12.68 -7.52
CA VAL A 21 5.03 -11.73 -8.51
C VAL A 21 4.47 -12.00 -9.91
N ALA A 22 4.47 -13.26 -10.35
CA ALA A 22 3.96 -13.65 -11.66
C ALA A 22 2.45 -13.38 -11.81
N GLU A 23 1.66 -13.69 -10.77
CA GLU A 23 0.23 -13.45 -10.76
C GLU A 23 -0.12 -11.96 -10.79
N VAL A 24 0.60 -11.14 -10.01
CA VAL A 24 0.44 -9.68 -10.02
C VAL A 24 0.72 -9.15 -11.42
N ARG A 25 1.86 -9.50 -12.01
CA ARG A 25 2.23 -9.06 -13.36
C ARG A 25 1.15 -9.44 -14.39
N LYS A 26 0.68 -10.69 -14.35
CA LYS A 26 -0.39 -11.18 -15.22
C LYS A 26 -1.70 -10.38 -15.05
N SER A 27 -2.08 -10.04 -13.82
CA SER A 27 -3.28 -9.25 -13.54
C SER A 27 -3.15 -7.83 -14.09
N VAL A 28 -2.01 -7.19 -13.84
CA VAL A 28 -1.76 -5.81 -14.28
C VAL A 28 -1.67 -5.74 -15.80
N ASP A 29 -0.95 -6.64 -16.46
CA ASP A 29 -0.83 -6.72 -17.92
C ASP A 29 -2.20 -6.92 -18.59
N ARG A 30 -3.07 -7.76 -18.00
CA ARG A 30 -4.44 -7.95 -18.47
C ARG A 30 -5.25 -6.66 -18.40
N LEU A 31 -5.15 -5.91 -17.31
CA LEU A 31 -5.82 -4.63 -17.16
C LEU A 31 -5.31 -3.62 -18.20
N TYR A 32 -3.99 -3.51 -18.40
CA TYR A 32 -3.42 -2.67 -19.46
C TYR A 32 -3.86 -3.07 -20.86
N GLY A 33 -4.09 -4.37 -21.10
CA GLY A 33 -4.63 -4.90 -22.35
C GLY A 33 -6.11 -4.58 -22.59
N HIS A 34 -6.85 -4.10 -21.59
CA HIS A 34 -8.28 -3.84 -21.70
C HIS A 34 -8.57 -2.72 -22.72
N ARG A 35 -9.62 -2.88 -23.54
CA ARG A 35 -9.92 -1.96 -24.67
C ARG A 35 -10.11 -0.51 -24.23
N VAL A 36 -10.68 -0.29 -23.06
CA VAL A 36 -10.93 1.05 -22.48
C VAL A 36 -9.62 1.78 -22.19
N MET A 37 -8.57 1.06 -21.78
CA MET A 37 -7.25 1.64 -21.50
C MET A 37 -6.59 2.29 -22.72
N ARG A 38 -7.03 1.98 -23.94
CA ARG A 38 -6.52 2.60 -25.17
C ARG A 38 -7.05 4.02 -25.39
N ARG A 39 -8.23 4.34 -24.85
CA ARG A 39 -8.94 5.61 -25.14
C ARG A 39 -9.25 6.44 -23.90
N ARG A 40 -9.50 5.78 -22.76
CA ARG A 40 -10.00 6.40 -21.52
C ARG A 40 -9.08 6.12 -20.32
N ALA A 41 -7.78 5.93 -20.55
CA ALA A 41 -6.83 5.63 -19.48
C ALA A 41 -6.83 6.69 -18.37
N GLY A 42 -6.93 7.98 -18.72
CA GLY A 42 -6.95 9.06 -17.73
C GLY A 42 -8.18 9.01 -16.82
N GLU A 43 -9.33 8.61 -17.36
CA GLU A 43 -10.56 8.43 -16.58
C GLU A 43 -10.43 7.23 -15.63
N VAL A 44 -9.87 6.11 -16.11
CA VAL A 44 -9.61 4.93 -15.27
C VAL A 44 -8.61 5.27 -14.15
N THR A 45 -7.53 5.99 -14.45
CA THR A 45 -6.57 6.46 -13.45
C THR A 45 -7.26 7.35 -12.40
N SER A 46 -8.13 8.27 -12.82
CA SER A 46 -8.85 9.16 -11.90
C SER A 46 -9.79 8.37 -10.98
N GLU A 47 -10.52 7.41 -11.53
CA GLU A 47 -11.43 6.52 -10.80
C GLU A 47 -10.68 5.58 -9.84
N ALA A 48 -9.50 5.08 -10.24
CA ALA A 48 -8.61 4.28 -9.40
C ALA A 48 -8.05 5.11 -8.24
N ALA A 49 -7.60 6.34 -8.51
CA ALA A 49 -7.09 7.26 -7.48
C ALA A 49 -8.17 7.58 -6.43
N LEU A 50 -9.40 7.90 -6.86
CA LEU A 50 -10.52 8.21 -5.98
C LEU A 50 -10.88 7.01 -5.07
N ARG A 51 -10.98 5.81 -5.64
CA ARG A 51 -11.28 4.58 -4.88
C ARG A 51 -10.16 4.20 -3.93
N GLY A 52 -8.92 4.31 -4.36
CA GLY A 52 -7.76 4.07 -3.51
C GLY A 52 -7.70 5.05 -2.34
N ALA A 53 -7.96 6.33 -2.57
CA ALA A 53 -8.04 7.33 -1.51
C ALA A 53 -9.15 7.01 -0.50
N ARG A 54 -10.37 6.68 -0.98
CA ARG A 54 -11.48 6.25 -0.13
C ARG A 54 -11.11 5.03 0.71
N ALA A 55 -10.56 3.98 0.10
CA ALA A 55 -10.20 2.75 0.80
C ALA A 55 -9.06 2.98 1.80
N SER A 56 -8.09 3.83 1.45
CA SER A 56 -7.06 4.28 2.37
C SER A 56 -7.64 5.03 3.57
N ALA A 57 -8.64 5.89 3.37
CA ALA A 57 -9.30 6.57 4.48
C ALA A 57 -10.12 5.61 5.35
N ALA A 58 -10.77 4.60 4.77
CA ALA A 58 -11.49 3.56 5.52
C ALA A 58 -10.55 2.79 6.47
N LEU A 59 -9.37 2.40 5.97
CA LEU A 59 -8.32 1.74 6.75
C LEU A 59 -7.76 2.61 7.91
N ASP A 60 -7.92 3.93 7.82
CA ASP A 60 -7.51 4.90 8.84
C ASP A 60 -8.73 5.52 9.59
N GLY A 61 -9.90 4.86 9.54
CA GLY A 61 -11.04 5.15 10.43
C GLY A 61 -12.20 5.95 9.82
N ALA A 62 -12.20 6.19 8.50
CA ALA A 62 -13.27 6.91 7.80
C ALA A 62 -13.81 6.10 6.61
N ASP A 63 -14.68 5.12 6.89
CA ASP A 63 -15.33 4.29 5.86
C ASP A 63 -16.57 4.97 5.29
N TRP A 64 -16.35 5.87 4.33
CA TRP A 64 -17.44 6.55 3.63
C TRP A 64 -17.87 5.79 2.38
N PRO A 65 -19.15 5.83 1.97
CA PRO A 65 -19.57 5.39 0.64
C PRO A 65 -18.88 6.21 -0.46
N LEU A 66 -18.55 5.58 -1.59
CA LEU A 66 -17.86 6.25 -2.71
C LEU A 66 -18.61 7.49 -3.21
N GLU A 67 -19.93 7.41 -3.26
CA GLU A 67 -20.77 8.53 -3.71
C GLU A 67 -20.73 9.73 -2.74
N GLU A 68 -20.52 9.48 -1.44
CA GLU A 68 -20.35 10.57 -0.47
C GLU A 68 -19.03 11.31 -0.72
N VAL A 69 -17.95 10.58 -1.01
CA VAL A 69 -16.64 11.18 -1.36
C VAL A 69 -16.74 12.03 -2.63
N ARG A 70 -17.58 11.64 -3.60
CA ARG A 70 -17.80 12.40 -4.85
C ARG A 70 -18.58 13.69 -4.65
N ARG A 71 -19.58 13.68 -3.77
CA ARG A 71 -20.46 14.85 -3.56
C ARG A 71 -19.84 15.88 -2.63
N ARG A 72 -19.00 15.47 -1.69
CA ARG A 72 -18.39 16.39 -0.72
C ARG A 72 -17.28 17.22 -1.33
N THR A 73 -17.23 18.48 -0.91
CA THR A 73 -16.17 19.43 -1.25
C THR A 73 -15.45 19.98 -0.02
N ASP A 74 -16.05 19.85 1.17
CA ASP A 74 -15.45 20.25 2.46
C ASP A 74 -14.98 19.02 3.24
N PHE A 75 -13.68 19.01 3.55
CA PHE A 75 -12.98 17.95 4.27
C PHE A 75 -12.37 18.44 5.60
N GLY A 76 -12.77 19.63 6.09
CA GLY A 76 -12.27 20.20 7.34
C GLY A 76 -13.16 20.00 8.56
N ALA A 77 -14.46 19.79 8.33
CA ALA A 77 -15.52 19.94 9.34
C ALA A 77 -15.40 19.00 10.56
N ASP A 78 -15.05 17.73 10.35
CA ASP A 78 -14.99 16.71 11.40
C ASP A 78 -13.78 15.76 11.20
N ALA A 79 -13.55 14.87 12.17
CA ALA A 79 -12.40 13.98 12.17
C ALA A 79 -12.36 13.03 10.96
N GLN A 80 -13.49 12.40 10.61
CA GLN A 80 -13.57 11.50 9.46
C GLN A 80 -13.38 12.27 8.15
N SER A 81 -13.99 13.46 8.05
CA SER A 81 -13.80 14.37 6.91
C SER A 81 -12.34 14.74 6.69
N ARG A 82 -11.57 14.94 7.76
CA ARG A 82 -10.13 15.20 7.66
C ARG A 82 -9.34 13.98 7.19
N THR A 83 -9.67 12.77 7.65
CA THR A 83 -9.05 11.50 7.18
C THR A 83 -9.33 11.26 5.69
N VAL A 84 -10.62 11.27 5.32
CA VAL A 84 -11.16 11.91 4.10
C VAL A 84 -10.16 12.64 3.17
N GLY A 85 -10.07 13.94 3.43
CA GLY A 85 -9.25 14.88 2.68
C GLY A 85 -7.76 14.57 2.70
N ALA A 86 -7.22 14.03 3.80
CA ALA A 86 -5.83 13.62 3.90
C ALA A 86 -5.49 12.56 2.84
N ALA A 87 -6.29 11.49 2.75
CA ALA A 87 -6.09 10.43 1.77
C ALA A 87 -6.24 10.94 0.33
N LEU A 88 -7.21 11.84 0.07
CA LEU A 88 -7.40 12.47 -1.24
C LEU A 88 -6.20 13.33 -1.67
N ARG A 89 -5.72 14.22 -0.78
CA ARG A 89 -4.56 15.10 -1.04
C ARG A 89 -3.29 14.28 -1.29
N VAL A 90 -3.04 13.28 -0.47
CA VAL A 90 -1.90 12.37 -0.60
C VAL A 90 -1.97 11.60 -1.92
N SER A 91 -3.13 11.03 -2.26
CA SER A 91 -3.32 10.27 -3.51
C SER A 91 -3.16 11.14 -4.76
N ALA A 92 -3.60 12.40 -4.72
CA ALA A 92 -3.49 13.32 -5.85
C ALA A 92 -2.03 13.74 -6.15
N GLU A 93 -1.20 13.85 -5.11
CA GLU A 93 0.20 14.27 -5.28
C GLU A 93 1.16 13.12 -5.63
N ALA A 94 0.84 11.87 -5.24
CA ALA A 94 1.77 10.74 -5.32
C ALA A 94 2.46 10.59 -6.71
N GLY A 95 1.71 10.77 -7.81
CA GLY A 95 2.25 10.69 -9.16
C GLY A 95 3.20 11.82 -9.56
N GLN A 96 3.16 12.96 -8.87
CA GLN A 96 4.03 14.12 -9.13
C GLN A 96 5.38 14.02 -8.41
N LEU A 97 5.49 13.11 -7.43
CA LEU A 97 6.66 12.99 -6.56
C LEU A 97 7.71 11.98 -7.07
N LEU A 98 7.48 11.36 -8.23
CA LEU A 98 8.32 10.27 -8.75
C LEU A 98 9.78 10.69 -9.02
N SER A 99 9.99 11.90 -9.55
CA SER A 99 11.35 12.40 -9.82
C SER A 99 12.11 12.67 -8.53
N VAL A 100 11.43 13.20 -7.52
CA VAL A 100 12.00 13.45 -6.19
C VAL A 100 12.23 12.13 -5.45
N TRP A 101 11.30 11.17 -5.53
CA TRP A 101 11.40 9.86 -4.89
C TRP A 101 12.69 9.13 -5.25
N ARG A 102 13.09 9.18 -6.52
CA ARG A 102 14.31 8.55 -7.04
C ARG A 102 15.60 9.02 -6.36
N HIS A 103 15.61 10.25 -5.83
CA HIS A 103 16.83 10.89 -5.30
C HIS A 103 16.71 11.29 -3.82
N SER A 104 15.49 11.46 -3.31
CA SER A 104 15.21 11.98 -1.99
C SER A 104 13.90 11.40 -1.41
N PRO A 105 13.82 10.06 -1.17
CA PRO A 105 12.64 9.42 -0.59
C PRO A 105 12.15 10.08 0.70
N LEU A 106 13.06 10.48 1.60
CA LEU A 106 12.68 11.13 2.88
C LEU A 106 11.96 12.46 2.67
N GLN A 107 12.35 13.25 1.66
CA GLN A 107 11.66 14.50 1.32
C GLN A 107 10.24 14.22 0.82
N VAL A 108 10.05 13.14 0.06
CA VAL A 108 8.72 12.72 -0.38
C VAL A 108 7.87 12.28 0.80
N LEU A 109 8.41 11.49 1.73
CA LEU A 109 7.67 11.09 2.94
C LEU A 109 7.26 12.30 3.80
N ALA A 110 8.17 13.26 3.99
CA ALA A 110 7.86 14.52 4.66
C ALA A 110 6.75 15.29 3.93
N ARG A 111 6.81 15.40 2.60
CA ARG A 111 5.77 16.04 1.78
C ARG A 111 4.42 15.35 1.88
N LEU A 112 4.38 14.02 1.85
CA LEU A 112 3.15 13.25 2.02
C LEU A 112 2.55 13.49 3.41
N HIS A 113 3.38 13.52 4.46
CA HIS A 113 2.91 13.84 5.81
C HIS A 113 2.36 15.26 5.93
N LEU A 114 3.03 16.26 5.32
CA LEU A 114 2.52 17.64 5.24
C LEU A 114 1.13 17.70 4.61
N LEU A 115 0.92 16.99 3.49
CA LEU A 115 -0.36 16.93 2.79
C LEU A 115 -1.45 16.23 3.61
N ALA A 116 -1.09 15.18 4.35
CA ALA A 116 -2.01 14.45 5.19
C ALA A 116 -2.45 15.30 6.39
N ALA A 117 -1.48 15.79 7.18
CA ALA A 117 -1.72 16.59 8.38
C ALA A 117 -2.40 17.93 8.10
N GLY A 118 -2.13 18.54 6.93
CA GLY A 118 -2.62 19.87 6.58
C GLY A 118 -1.97 20.98 7.43
N ASP A 119 -2.53 22.19 7.36
CA ASP A 119 -1.93 23.41 7.92
C ASP A 119 -1.99 23.53 9.46
N GLY A 120 -2.50 22.50 10.15
CA GLY A 120 -2.86 22.58 11.57
C GLY A 120 -1.89 21.94 12.56
N ALA A 121 -0.83 21.25 12.11
CA ALA A 121 0.06 20.50 13.00
C ALA A 121 1.51 21.01 12.94
N ASP A 122 2.03 21.47 14.07
CA ASP A 122 3.44 21.89 14.22
C ASP A 122 4.45 20.76 13.93
N SER A 123 4.00 19.51 13.99
CA SER A 123 4.79 18.32 13.66
C SER A 123 4.67 17.88 12.19
N ALA A 124 3.95 18.62 11.35
CA ALA A 124 3.73 18.24 9.96
C ALA A 124 5.08 18.17 9.20
N GLY A 125 5.27 17.10 8.43
CA GLY A 125 6.50 16.84 7.68
C GLY A 125 7.73 16.39 8.46
N ARG A 126 7.76 16.50 9.81
CA ARG A 126 8.89 15.99 10.61
C ARG A 126 8.61 14.61 11.19
N PRO A 127 9.59 13.68 11.19
CA PRO A 127 9.49 12.46 11.98
C PRO A 127 9.30 12.75 13.48
N ARG A 128 8.77 11.76 14.21
CA ARG A 128 8.56 11.83 15.66
C ARG A 128 9.88 12.00 16.40
N GLN A 129 9.83 12.81 17.45
CA GLN A 129 10.92 13.01 18.40
C GLN A 129 10.77 12.10 19.63
N ALA A 130 11.81 12.03 20.46
CA ALA A 130 11.77 11.27 21.70
C ALA A 130 10.60 11.74 22.59
N GLY A 131 9.79 10.80 23.06
CA GLY A 131 8.59 11.07 23.86
C GLY A 131 7.30 11.28 23.06
N GLU A 132 7.37 11.42 21.73
CA GLU A 132 6.17 11.51 20.89
C GLU A 132 5.64 10.12 20.51
N SER A 133 4.36 9.86 20.78
CA SER A 133 3.67 8.64 20.37
C SER A 133 3.25 8.67 18.90
N ALA A 134 3.19 7.50 18.27
CA ALA A 134 2.49 7.32 17.00
C ALA A 134 1.02 6.94 17.25
N GLU A 135 0.10 7.50 16.47
CA GLU A 135 -1.27 7.00 16.37
C GLU A 135 -1.30 5.51 16.02
N ALA A 136 -2.34 4.83 16.53
CA ALA A 136 -2.57 3.42 16.25
C ALA A 136 -2.88 3.22 14.76
N LEU A 137 -2.34 2.14 14.19
CA LEU A 137 -2.75 1.66 12.87
C LEU A 137 -4.05 0.86 13.00
N PHE A 138 -4.87 0.91 11.96
CA PHE A 138 -6.14 0.19 11.86
C PHE A 138 -7.11 0.55 13.00
N PRO A 139 -7.54 1.82 13.11
CA PRO A 139 -8.43 2.27 14.19
C PRO A 139 -9.88 1.78 14.04
N LEU A 140 -10.25 1.24 12.87
CA LEU A 140 -11.54 0.63 12.58
C LEU A 140 -11.33 -0.82 12.18
N GLU A 141 -12.19 -1.73 12.65
CA GLU A 141 -12.20 -3.12 12.17
C GLU A 141 -13.05 -3.23 10.90
N LEU A 142 -12.40 -3.48 9.76
CA LEU A 142 -13.03 -3.75 8.49
C LEU A 142 -13.12 -5.27 8.28
N ALA A 143 -14.34 -5.75 8.06
CA ALA A 143 -14.57 -7.16 7.76
C ALA A 143 -14.09 -7.51 6.34
N ALA A 144 -13.49 -8.68 6.19
CA ALA A 144 -13.17 -9.24 4.89
C ALA A 144 -14.45 -9.49 4.08
N VAL A 145 -14.45 -9.13 2.79
CA VAL A 145 -15.62 -9.30 1.92
C VAL A 145 -15.86 -10.78 1.62
N GLU A 146 -17.07 -11.28 1.93
CA GLU A 146 -17.45 -12.71 1.95
C GLU A 146 -17.12 -13.50 0.68
N SER A 147 -17.09 -12.85 -0.49
CA SER A 147 -16.75 -13.49 -1.77
C SER A 147 -15.36 -14.16 -1.83
N LEU A 148 -14.49 -13.82 -0.87
CA LEU A 148 -13.16 -14.41 -0.70
C LEU A 148 -13.22 -15.74 0.09
N ARG A 149 -14.17 -15.90 1.02
CA ARG A 149 -14.33 -17.12 1.83
C ARG A 149 -14.88 -18.31 1.04
N ALA A 150 -15.59 -18.05 -0.06
CA ALA A 150 -16.29 -19.06 -0.85
C ALA A 150 -15.48 -19.65 -2.02
N LYS A 151 -14.35 -19.03 -2.41
CA LYS A 151 -13.50 -19.52 -3.51
C LYS A 151 -12.42 -20.51 -3.07
N ASP A 152 -12.02 -20.46 -1.81
CA ASP A 152 -11.07 -21.42 -1.23
C ASP A 152 -11.71 -22.80 -0.96
N SER A 153 -13.03 -22.94 -1.16
CA SER A 153 -13.78 -24.17 -0.84
C SER A 153 -14.17 -25.02 -2.05
N ASP A 154 -13.90 -24.61 -3.29
CA ASP A 154 -14.49 -25.27 -4.50
C ASP A 154 -13.48 -25.85 -5.51
N GLU A 155 -12.20 -26.04 -5.14
CA GLU A 155 -11.24 -26.80 -5.96
C GLU A 155 -10.49 -27.86 -5.11
N GLY A 156 -10.93 -29.12 -5.22
CA GLY A 156 -10.06 -30.31 -5.12
C GLY A 156 -9.63 -30.80 -3.73
N SER A 157 -10.16 -31.96 -3.35
CA SER A 157 -9.72 -32.78 -2.22
C SER A 157 -8.22 -33.13 -2.27
N GLY A 158 -7.48 -32.60 -1.29
CA GLY A 158 -6.14 -33.00 -0.90
C GLY A 158 -5.80 -32.30 0.41
N GLU A 159 -5.89 -33.02 1.52
CA GLU A 159 -5.51 -32.53 2.84
C GLU A 159 -4.01 -32.22 2.85
N GLU A 160 -3.65 -30.94 3.04
CA GLU A 160 -2.42 -30.50 3.68
C GLU A 160 -2.65 -29.09 4.28
N GLU A 161 -2.28 -28.91 5.54
CA GLU A 161 -2.61 -27.80 6.46
C GLU A 161 -1.98 -26.43 6.07
N ALA A 162 -2.19 -25.96 4.84
CA ALA A 162 -1.72 -24.66 4.37
C ALA A 162 -2.92 -23.78 3.99
N GLY A 163 -3.48 -23.04 4.97
CA GLY A 163 -4.45 -21.98 4.65
C GLY A 163 -5.59 -21.77 5.64
N ARG A 164 -5.71 -22.58 6.70
CA ARG A 164 -6.64 -22.21 7.78
C ARG A 164 -6.09 -20.97 8.47
N ALA A 165 -6.75 -19.82 8.25
CA ALA A 165 -6.48 -18.62 9.02
C ALA A 165 -6.45 -19.02 10.51
N PRO A 166 -5.39 -18.68 11.26
CA PRO A 166 -5.33 -18.96 12.69
C PRO A 166 -6.62 -18.47 13.34
N SER A 167 -7.26 -19.34 14.12
CA SER A 167 -8.48 -19.00 14.89
C SER A 167 -8.20 -18.05 16.06
N ASP A 168 -6.93 -17.79 16.32
CA ASP A 168 -6.51 -16.88 17.38
C ASP A 168 -6.76 -15.43 16.95
N PRO A 169 -7.21 -14.58 17.88
CA PRO A 169 -7.36 -13.16 17.59
C PRO A 169 -6.01 -12.60 17.12
N PRO A 170 -6.00 -11.70 16.14
CA PRO A 170 -4.77 -11.11 15.65
C PRO A 170 -4.07 -10.41 16.82
N ALA A 171 -2.79 -10.74 17.06
CA ALA A 171 -2.02 -10.08 18.09
C ALA A 171 -1.98 -8.56 17.81
N ASP A 172 -2.07 -7.75 18.87
CA ASP A 172 -1.83 -6.32 18.76
C ASP A 172 -0.46 -6.06 18.16
N LEU A 173 -0.35 -4.99 17.36
CA LEU A 173 0.93 -4.59 16.83
C LEU A 173 1.85 -4.17 17.98
N PRO A 174 3.16 -4.50 17.94
CA PRO A 174 4.10 -4.03 18.93
C PRO A 174 4.12 -2.50 18.98
N VAL A 175 4.62 -1.96 20.09
CA VAL A 175 4.84 -0.52 20.23
C VAL A 175 5.79 -0.02 19.13
N ALA A 176 5.54 1.18 18.61
CA ALA A 176 6.39 1.77 17.59
C ALA A 176 7.82 1.98 18.14
N PRO A 177 8.87 1.76 17.32
CA PRO A 177 10.23 2.05 17.72
C PRO A 177 10.43 3.50 18.18
N GLY A 178 11.46 3.70 19.01
CA GLY A 178 11.90 5.02 19.45
C GLY A 178 12.47 5.88 18.31
N ALA A 179 12.52 7.19 18.51
CA ALA A 179 12.88 8.16 17.46
C ALA A 179 14.27 7.92 16.83
N GLU A 180 15.25 7.47 17.62
CA GLU A 180 16.60 7.18 17.12
C GLU A 180 16.61 5.98 16.16
N GLU A 181 15.92 4.89 16.52
CA GLU A 181 15.78 3.72 15.64
C GLU A 181 15.00 4.06 14.37
N VAL A 182 13.92 4.84 14.49
CA VAL A 182 13.16 5.34 13.34
C VAL A 182 14.04 6.12 12.38
N ALA A 183 14.85 7.06 12.89
CA ALA A 183 15.74 7.86 12.05
C ALA A 183 16.78 7.00 11.33
N ALA A 184 17.42 6.06 12.04
CA ALA A 184 18.43 5.17 11.47
C ALA A 184 17.85 4.27 10.37
N ARG A 185 16.68 3.64 10.61
CA ARG A 185 16.05 2.73 9.65
C ARG A 185 15.46 3.47 8.45
N LEU A 186 14.94 4.68 8.64
CA LEU A 186 14.51 5.53 7.51
C LEU A 186 15.69 5.93 6.62
N ASP A 187 16.83 6.30 7.20
CA ASP A 187 18.05 6.61 6.46
C ASP A 187 18.54 5.39 5.66
N GLN A 188 18.57 4.21 6.28
CA GLN A 188 18.90 2.94 5.61
C GLN A 188 17.95 2.63 4.45
N LEU A 189 16.63 2.77 4.66
CA LEU A 189 15.63 2.57 3.61
C LEU A 189 15.82 3.56 2.45
N SER A 190 16.10 4.83 2.77
CA SER A 190 16.35 5.87 1.78
C SER A 190 17.60 5.58 0.95
N GLN A 191 18.71 5.20 1.59
CA GLN A 191 19.95 4.83 0.91
C GLN A 191 19.75 3.62 -0.01
N LEU A 192 18.99 2.62 0.45
CA LEU A 192 18.62 1.46 -0.36
C LEU A 192 17.85 1.87 -1.62
N LEU A 193 16.82 2.71 -1.48
CA LEU A 193 15.98 3.14 -2.60
C LEU A 193 16.74 4.01 -3.63
N VAL A 194 17.64 4.88 -3.16
CA VAL A 194 18.51 5.69 -4.04
C VAL A 194 19.48 4.78 -4.78
N ALA A 195 20.19 3.89 -4.07
CA ALA A 195 21.15 2.98 -4.70
C ALA A 195 20.52 2.06 -5.77
N ARG A 196 19.26 1.66 -5.57
CA ARG A 196 18.49 0.88 -6.56
C ARG A 196 18.22 1.65 -7.86
N THR A 197 18.02 2.96 -7.77
CA THR A 197 17.74 3.80 -8.96
C THR A 197 18.98 3.91 -9.86
N ASP A 198 20.17 3.91 -9.25
CA ASP A 198 21.45 4.07 -9.94
C ASP A 198 22.08 2.74 -10.42
N GLY A 199 21.52 1.60 -9.98
CA GLY A 199 22.07 0.26 -10.24
C GLY A 199 21.74 -0.28 -11.65
N PRO A 200 22.54 -1.23 -12.17
CA PRO A 200 22.21 -1.94 -13.41
C PRO A 200 20.90 -2.72 -13.27
N GLY A 201 20.09 -2.75 -14.32
CA GLY A 201 18.82 -3.48 -14.33
C GLY A 201 19.01 -4.97 -14.02
N GLY A 202 18.41 -5.45 -12.92
CA GLY A 202 18.58 -6.83 -12.45
C GLY A 202 18.41 -7.01 -10.94
N GLY A 203 17.40 -6.36 -10.34
CA GLY A 203 17.11 -6.43 -8.91
C GLY A 203 15.79 -7.10 -8.57
N ALA A 204 15.43 -7.10 -7.28
CA ALA A 204 14.17 -7.53 -6.72
C ALA A 204 12.98 -6.98 -7.51
N PRO A 205 11.94 -7.80 -7.74
CA PRO A 205 10.73 -7.37 -8.44
C PRO A 205 10.05 -6.18 -7.75
N ALA A 206 9.44 -5.30 -8.55
CA ALA A 206 8.71 -4.11 -8.07
C ALA A 206 7.75 -4.39 -6.90
N LEU A 207 7.05 -5.55 -6.93
CA LEU A 207 6.16 -5.98 -5.85
C LEU A 207 6.90 -6.16 -4.52
N VAL A 208 8.08 -6.78 -4.54
CA VAL A 208 8.90 -7.03 -3.35
C VAL A 208 9.37 -5.70 -2.75
N VAL A 209 9.90 -4.81 -3.58
CA VAL A 209 10.36 -3.48 -3.14
C VAL A 209 9.21 -2.69 -2.54
N ALA A 210 8.06 -2.67 -3.21
CA ALA A 210 6.87 -1.97 -2.73
C ALA A 210 6.38 -2.55 -1.41
N ALA A 211 6.38 -3.88 -1.24
CA ALA A 211 6.02 -4.55 -0.01
C ALA A 211 6.98 -4.20 1.14
N VAL A 212 8.29 -4.18 0.90
CA VAL A 212 9.28 -3.80 1.93
C VAL A 212 9.10 -2.35 2.35
N VAL A 213 8.99 -1.41 1.41
CA VAL A 213 8.74 0.01 1.73
C VAL A 213 7.46 0.18 2.54
N HIS A 214 6.41 -0.56 2.17
CA HIS A 214 5.15 -0.53 2.88
C HIS A 214 5.28 -1.06 4.33
N GLY A 215 5.83 -2.27 4.48
CA GLY A 215 6.00 -2.91 5.77
C GLY A 215 6.90 -2.11 6.70
N GLU A 216 7.99 -1.57 6.17
CA GLU A 216 8.95 -0.77 6.94
C GLU A 216 8.31 0.53 7.45
N LEU A 217 7.55 1.25 6.62
CA LEU A 217 6.90 2.48 7.06
C LEU A 217 5.80 2.22 8.11
N LEU A 218 5.06 1.11 7.99
CA LEU A 218 4.09 0.69 9.01
C LEU A 218 4.77 0.21 10.29
N ALA A 219 5.93 -0.44 10.20
CA ALA A 219 6.71 -0.87 11.37
C ALA A 219 7.23 0.34 12.15
N LEU A 220 7.89 1.27 11.45
CA LEU A 220 8.53 2.44 12.03
C LEU A 220 7.52 3.46 12.58
N ARG A 221 6.38 3.64 11.90
CA ARG A 221 5.42 4.72 12.18
C ARG A 221 6.16 6.05 12.39
N PRO A 222 6.84 6.56 11.35
CA PRO A 222 7.79 7.64 11.53
C PRO A 222 7.16 8.96 11.95
N PHE A 223 5.86 9.15 11.77
CA PHE A 223 5.13 10.38 12.10
C PHE A 223 4.19 10.19 13.29
N ALA A 224 3.77 11.29 13.92
CA ALA A 224 2.80 11.24 15.01
C ALA A 224 1.44 10.72 14.55
N SER A 225 1.06 11.01 13.30
CA SER A 225 -0.24 10.64 12.71
C SER A 225 -0.10 10.19 11.26
N HIS A 226 -1.18 9.64 10.69
CA HIS A 226 -1.32 9.33 9.25
C HIS A 226 -0.31 8.32 8.65
N ASN A 227 0.39 7.53 9.49
CA ASN A 227 1.40 6.58 9.01
C ASN A 227 0.82 5.55 8.03
N GLY A 228 -0.42 5.10 8.24
CA GLY A 228 -1.11 4.15 7.35
C GLY A 228 -1.31 4.71 5.95
N VAL A 229 -1.90 5.90 5.84
CA VAL A 229 -2.08 6.61 4.56
C VAL A 229 -0.74 6.83 3.84
N ILE A 230 0.30 7.25 4.56
CA ILE A 230 1.62 7.53 3.97
C ILE A 230 2.27 6.25 3.45
N ALA A 231 2.20 5.15 4.21
CA ALA A 231 2.83 3.88 3.82
C ALA A 231 2.17 3.30 2.55
N ARG A 232 0.84 3.38 2.44
CA ARG A 232 0.10 2.97 1.22
C ARG A 232 0.44 3.86 0.02
N ALA A 233 0.58 5.18 0.23
CA ALA A 233 0.99 6.09 -0.82
C ALA A 233 2.43 5.85 -1.30
N ALA A 234 3.35 5.59 -0.38
CA ALA A 234 4.73 5.22 -0.70
C ALA A 234 4.81 3.90 -1.48
N GLN A 235 4.00 2.90 -1.11
CA GLN A 235 3.87 1.67 -1.89
C GLN A 235 3.45 1.96 -3.33
N ARG A 236 2.43 2.78 -3.54
CA ARG A 236 1.99 3.20 -4.88
C ARG A 236 3.10 3.90 -5.66
N ILE A 237 3.84 4.81 -5.03
CA ILE A 237 4.97 5.50 -5.66
C ILE A 237 6.02 4.51 -6.15
N VAL A 238 6.36 3.49 -5.34
CA VAL A 238 7.30 2.43 -5.75
C VAL A 238 6.77 1.64 -6.94
N LEU A 239 5.50 1.22 -6.90
CA LEU A 239 4.86 0.48 -8.00
C LEU A 239 4.91 1.24 -9.33
N ILE A 240 4.73 2.58 -9.29
CA ILE A 240 4.85 3.45 -10.45
C ILE A 240 6.31 3.60 -10.88
N ALA A 241 7.21 3.90 -9.94
CA ALA A 241 8.61 4.21 -10.20
C ALA A 241 9.40 3.00 -10.77
N GLU A 242 9.05 1.80 -10.30
CA GLU A 242 9.59 0.50 -10.75
C GLU A 242 8.86 -0.04 -12.00
N GLY A 243 7.86 0.68 -12.51
CA GLY A 243 7.20 0.40 -13.79
C GLY A 243 6.21 -0.78 -13.77
N LEU A 244 5.80 -1.28 -12.61
CA LEU A 244 4.76 -2.31 -12.51
C LEU A 244 3.38 -1.73 -12.83
N ASP A 245 3.09 -0.54 -12.30
CA ASP A 245 1.83 0.18 -12.54
C ASP A 245 2.09 1.65 -12.91
N PRO A 246 2.68 1.93 -14.09
CA PRO A 246 3.11 3.27 -14.46
C PRO A 246 1.97 4.31 -14.61
N LYS A 247 0.70 3.87 -14.65
CA LYS A 247 -0.47 4.75 -14.72
C LYS A 247 -1.25 4.84 -13.41
N ALA A 248 -0.77 4.20 -12.35
CA ALA A 248 -1.42 4.14 -11.04
C ALA A 248 -2.88 3.65 -11.13
N ILE A 249 -3.12 2.61 -11.94
CA ILE A 249 -4.46 2.06 -12.20
C ILE A 249 -4.79 0.87 -11.32
N CYS A 250 -3.92 0.44 -10.41
CA CYS A 250 -4.14 -0.70 -9.53
C CYS A 250 -4.17 -0.22 -8.06
N PRO A 251 -5.32 0.25 -7.54
CA PRO A 251 -5.42 0.77 -6.19
C PRO A 251 -5.38 -0.37 -5.16
N ALA A 252 -4.18 -0.77 -4.73
CA ALA A 252 -3.97 -1.82 -3.73
C ALA A 252 -4.71 -1.54 -2.41
N GLU A 253 -4.97 -0.27 -2.09
CA GLU A 253 -5.73 0.16 -0.92
C GLU A 253 -7.13 -0.44 -0.90
N VAL A 254 -7.78 -0.57 -2.08
CA VAL A 254 -9.07 -1.25 -2.20
C VAL A 254 -8.93 -2.72 -1.79
N GLY A 255 -7.87 -3.39 -2.27
CA GLY A 255 -7.61 -4.77 -1.90
C GLY A 255 -7.33 -4.96 -0.42
N PHE A 256 -6.53 -4.09 0.21
CA PHE A 256 -6.30 -4.15 1.67
C PHE A 256 -7.60 -3.96 2.45
N ALA A 257 -8.46 -3.02 2.04
CA ALA A 257 -9.76 -2.82 2.69
C ALA A 257 -10.68 -4.04 2.50
N GLU A 258 -10.72 -4.65 1.31
CA GLU A 258 -11.51 -5.84 1.03
C GLU A 258 -11.04 -7.10 1.77
N LEU A 259 -9.72 -7.23 1.99
CA LEU A 259 -9.14 -8.32 2.79
C LEU A 259 -9.40 -8.17 4.28
N GLY A 260 -9.78 -6.97 4.72
CA GLY A 260 -10.07 -6.65 6.11
C GLY A 260 -8.81 -6.36 6.95
N THR A 261 -9.03 -5.60 8.01
CA THR A 261 -7.97 -5.11 8.92
C THR A 261 -7.32 -6.24 9.72
N ASP A 262 -8.08 -7.28 10.01
CA ASP A 262 -7.62 -8.48 10.70
C ASP A 262 -6.53 -9.24 9.92
N ALA A 263 -6.81 -9.55 8.64
CA ALA A 263 -5.82 -10.18 7.76
C ALA A 263 -4.60 -9.28 7.55
N TYR A 264 -4.82 -7.98 7.44
CA TYR A 264 -3.78 -6.99 7.25
C TYR A 264 -2.84 -6.90 8.48
N ARG A 265 -3.41 -6.87 9.69
CA ARG A 265 -2.67 -6.87 10.96
C ARG A 265 -1.85 -8.15 11.12
N ARG A 266 -2.42 -9.32 10.80
CA ARG A 266 -1.68 -10.60 10.83
C ARG A 266 -0.50 -10.60 9.86
N ALA A 267 -0.70 -10.16 8.62
CA ALA A 267 0.38 -10.09 7.64
C ALA A 267 1.49 -9.14 8.10
N LEU A 268 1.14 -7.98 8.67
CA LEU A 268 2.12 -7.03 9.20
C LEU A 268 2.89 -7.60 10.41
N ASN A 269 2.24 -8.34 11.31
CA ASN A 269 2.93 -9.06 12.38
C ASN A 269 3.92 -10.11 11.84
N GLY A 270 3.56 -10.79 10.73
CA GLY A 270 4.48 -11.67 10.00
C GLY A 270 5.71 -10.93 9.49
N TYR A 271 5.53 -9.74 8.88
CA TYR A 271 6.66 -8.89 8.47
C TYR A 271 7.53 -8.49 9.66
N LEU A 272 6.91 -8.07 10.77
CA LEU A 272 7.61 -7.62 11.99
C LEU A 272 8.39 -8.75 12.69
N ALA A 273 7.98 -10.00 12.53
CA ALA A 273 8.73 -11.15 13.05
C ALA A 273 10.07 -11.34 12.32
N GLY A 274 10.22 -10.81 11.11
CA GLY A 274 11.47 -10.87 10.33
C GLY A 274 11.86 -12.28 9.87
N THR A 275 10.96 -13.26 9.98
CA THR A 275 11.20 -14.63 9.53
C THR A 275 10.97 -14.76 8.02
N PRO A 276 11.65 -15.69 7.33
CA PRO A 276 11.41 -15.94 5.90
C PRO A 276 9.93 -16.15 5.56
N ASP A 277 9.22 -16.96 6.36
CA ASP A 277 7.79 -17.24 6.15
C ASP A 277 6.92 -16.00 6.39
N GLY A 278 7.23 -15.20 7.41
CA GLY A 278 6.51 -13.97 7.72
C GLY A 278 6.68 -12.92 6.63
N LEU A 279 7.90 -12.78 6.09
CA LEU A 279 8.20 -11.90 4.96
C LEU A 279 7.50 -12.37 3.68
N ALA A 280 7.53 -13.68 3.39
CA ALA A 280 6.83 -14.26 2.25
C ALA A 280 5.31 -14.03 2.33
N ALA A 281 4.71 -14.29 3.49
CA ALA A 281 3.29 -14.07 3.73
C ALA A 281 2.88 -12.59 3.58
N TRP A 282 3.72 -11.66 4.05
CA TRP A 282 3.51 -10.23 3.85
C TRP A 282 3.56 -9.82 2.37
N ILE A 283 4.57 -10.29 1.63
CA ILE A 283 4.70 -10.01 0.19
C ILE A 283 3.50 -10.59 -0.57
N ALA A 284 3.08 -11.82 -0.25
CA ALA A 284 1.91 -12.46 -0.82
C ALA A 284 0.62 -11.66 -0.51
N HIS A 285 0.45 -11.19 0.73
CA HIS A 285 -0.67 -10.33 1.12
C HIS A 285 -0.72 -9.03 0.31
N CYS A 286 0.42 -8.36 0.13
CA CYS A 286 0.54 -7.17 -0.71
C CYS A 286 0.22 -7.47 -2.19
N GLY A 287 0.69 -8.61 -2.70
CA GLY A 287 0.41 -9.07 -4.06
C GLY A 287 -1.07 -9.34 -4.27
N TYR A 288 -1.72 -9.98 -3.29
CA TYR A 288 -3.15 -10.28 -3.37
C TYR A 288 -4.00 -9.00 -3.31
N ALA A 289 -3.68 -8.06 -2.42
CA ALA A 289 -4.31 -6.76 -2.36
C ALA A 289 -4.19 -6.00 -3.71
N LEU A 290 -3.02 -6.04 -4.35
CA LEU A 290 -2.82 -5.42 -5.65
C LEU A 290 -3.65 -6.07 -6.77
N ARG A 291 -3.81 -7.41 -6.74
CA ARG A 291 -4.71 -8.11 -7.67
C ARG A 291 -6.17 -7.74 -7.48
N LEU A 292 -6.63 -7.57 -6.24
CA LEU A 292 -7.97 -7.07 -5.95
C LEU A 292 -8.16 -5.62 -6.43
N GLY A 293 -7.16 -4.75 -6.24
CA GLY A 293 -7.16 -3.41 -6.82
C GLY A 293 -7.24 -3.42 -8.36
N SER A 294 -6.49 -4.30 -9.02
CA SER A 294 -6.55 -4.49 -10.47
C SER A 294 -7.94 -4.98 -10.94
N ARG A 295 -8.60 -5.85 -10.15
CA ARG A 295 -9.98 -6.29 -10.40
C ARG A 295 -10.97 -5.13 -10.28
N GLU A 296 -10.84 -4.27 -9.28
CA GLU A 296 -11.69 -3.07 -9.12
C GLU A 296 -11.59 -2.16 -10.35
N SER A 297 -10.38 -1.86 -10.82
CA SER A 297 -10.19 -1.05 -12.03
C SER A 297 -10.67 -1.73 -13.31
N THR A 298 -10.66 -3.08 -13.35
CA THR A 298 -11.30 -3.83 -14.43
C THR A 298 -12.82 -3.63 -14.41
N ALA A 299 -13.46 -3.65 -13.24
CA ALA A 299 -14.89 -3.36 -13.10
C ALA A 299 -15.23 -1.93 -13.54
N VAL A 300 -14.37 -0.95 -13.23
CA VAL A 300 -14.48 0.44 -13.74
C VAL A 300 -14.42 0.46 -15.26
N CYS A 301 -13.45 -0.22 -15.86
CA CYS A 301 -13.33 -0.32 -17.31
C CYS A 301 -14.59 -0.92 -17.96
N GLU A 302 -15.14 -1.98 -17.38
CA GLU A 302 -16.37 -2.60 -17.88
C GLU A 302 -17.58 -1.68 -17.74
N ALA A 303 -17.71 -0.96 -16.63
CA ALA A 303 -18.77 0.01 -16.41
C ALA A 303 -18.67 1.19 -17.41
N MET A 304 -17.45 1.68 -17.67
CA MET A 304 -17.18 2.69 -18.70
C MET A 304 -17.57 2.20 -20.10
N GLN A 305 -17.30 0.94 -20.43
CA GLN A 305 -17.69 0.35 -21.70
C GLN A 305 -19.23 0.26 -21.85
N ARG A 306 -19.96 0.12 -20.74
CA ARG A 306 -21.43 0.15 -20.69
C ARG A 306 -22.03 1.55 -20.60
N GLY A 307 -21.21 2.61 -20.49
CA GLY A 307 -21.67 3.99 -20.33
C GLY A 307 -22.21 4.33 -18.93
N MET A 308 -21.72 3.64 -17.88
CA MET A 308 -22.25 3.72 -16.51
C MET A 308 -21.32 4.46 -15.52
N VAL A 309 -20.25 5.09 -16.01
CA VAL A 309 -19.27 5.86 -15.21
C VAL A 309 -19.16 7.25 -15.80
#